data_AF-A0A4U1DAN9-F1
#
_entry.id   AF-A0A4U1DAN9-F1
#
_cell.length_a   1.000
_cell.length_b   1.000
_cell.length_c   1.000
_cell.angle_alpha   90.00
_cell.angle_beta   90.00
_cell.angle_gamma   90.00
#
_symmetry.space_group_name_H-M   'P 1'
#
loop_
_entity.id
_entity.type
_entity.pdbx_description
1 polymer ?
#
loop_
_entity_poly.entity_id
_entity_poly.type
_entity_poly.pdbx_seq_one_letter_code
_entity_poly.pdbx_strand_id
1 'polypeptide(L)'
;MSRVNTYDLFLKLSETITGFTRVDLLSTGLDVHYYEFINAKEPKTLKELLKKYYFVPCSDFSLDKSYFSEELNFLIKQIILLWYTGRWYINSVNYYYLSSESYKQGLIWKAINAHPFGANPTGYGSWGKSIYLEDINDK
;
A
#
# COMPACT_ATOMS: atom_id res chain seq x y z
N MET A 1 -29.70 -10.76 9.86
CA MET A 1 -28.62 -10.37 8.93
C MET A 1 -27.47 -9.80 9.74
N SER A 2 -26.38 -10.55 9.94
CA SER A 2 -25.20 -9.98 10.61
C SER A 2 -24.67 -8.82 9.77
N ARG A 3 -24.42 -7.67 10.41
CA ARG A 3 -23.72 -6.56 9.76
C ARG A 3 -22.36 -7.09 9.30
N VAL A 4 -22.19 -7.21 7.98
CA VAL A 4 -20.88 -7.51 7.42
C VAL A 4 -20.00 -6.30 7.69
N ASN A 5 -18.89 -6.49 8.40
CA ASN A 5 -17.94 -5.43 8.67
C ASN A 5 -17.22 -5.06 7.36
N THR A 6 -17.46 -3.85 6.86
CA THR A 6 -16.90 -3.35 5.59
C THR A 6 -15.39 -3.21 5.64
N TYR A 7 -14.83 -2.87 6.80
CA TYR A 7 -13.38 -2.81 7.00
C TYR A 7 -12.75 -4.21 6.93
N ASP A 8 -13.39 -5.24 7.51
CA ASP A 8 -12.91 -6.62 7.40
C ASP A 8 -12.96 -7.12 5.95
N LEU A 9 -13.98 -6.75 5.18
CA LEU A 9 -14.04 -7.06 3.75
C LEU A 9 -12.96 -6.34 2.96
N PHE A 10 -12.67 -5.07 3.29
CA PHE A 10 -11.59 -4.33 2.66
C PHE A 10 -10.24 -4.99 2.90
N LEU A 11 -9.97 -5.48 4.12
CA LEU A 11 -8.76 -6.23 4.41
C LEU A 11 -8.69 -7.53 3.60
N LYS A 12 -9.76 -8.33 3.58
CA LYS A 12 -9.79 -9.58 2.79
C LYS A 12 -9.57 -9.34 1.29
N LEU A 13 -10.21 -8.30 0.74
CA LEU A 13 -9.98 -7.85 -0.62
C LEU A 13 -8.51 -7.46 -0.80
N SER A 14 -7.95 -6.66 0.11
CA SER A 14 -6.56 -6.22 0.06
C SER A 14 -5.59 -7.40 0.08
N GLU A 15 -5.83 -8.43 0.90
CA GLU A 15 -5.04 -9.66 0.90
C GLU A 15 -5.06 -10.34 -0.48
N THR A 16 -6.25 -10.43 -1.07
CA THR A 16 -6.45 -11.08 -2.36
C THR A 16 -5.76 -10.33 -3.49
N ILE A 17 -5.85 -8.99 -3.52
CA ILE A 17 -5.34 -8.18 -4.64
C ILE A 17 -3.85 -7.86 -4.54
N THR A 18 -3.28 -7.90 -3.33
CA THR A 18 -1.85 -7.64 -3.11
C THR A 18 -1.03 -8.92 -2.99
N GLY A 19 -1.67 -10.05 -2.67
CA GLY A 19 -0.98 -11.31 -2.37
C GLY A 19 -0.28 -11.34 -1.01
N PHE A 20 -0.41 -10.29 -0.20
CA PHE A 20 0.10 -10.22 1.16
C PHE A 20 -0.93 -10.74 2.17
N THR A 21 -0.47 -11.30 3.28
CA THR A 21 -1.37 -11.81 4.31
C THR A 21 -1.98 -10.69 5.14
N ARG A 22 -3.08 -10.97 5.84
CA ARG A 22 -3.66 -10.01 6.80
C ARG A 22 -2.63 -9.46 7.79
N VAL A 23 -1.73 -10.32 8.28
CA VAL A 23 -0.70 -9.92 9.24
C VAL A 23 0.25 -8.91 8.62
N ASP A 24 0.64 -9.11 7.35
CA ASP A 24 1.50 -8.19 6.63
C ASP A 24 0.84 -6.81 6.47
N LEU A 25 -0.45 -6.79 6.09
CA LEU A 25 -1.19 -5.55 5.93
C LEU A 25 -1.34 -4.80 7.26
N LEU A 26 -1.70 -5.50 8.33
CA LEU A 26 -1.83 -4.90 9.67
C LEU A 26 -0.49 -4.42 10.23
N SER A 27 0.62 -5.11 9.89
CA SER A 27 1.95 -4.71 10.35
C SER A 27 2.41 -3.35 9.81
N THR A 28 1.79 -2.86 8.73
CA THR A 28 2.03 -1.50 8.23
C THR A 28 1.49 -0.40 9.15
N GLY A 29 0.48 -0.71 9.97
CA GLY A 29 -0.25 0.28 10.77
C GLY A 29 -1.06 1.30 9.96
N LEU A 30 -1.24 1.08 8.65
CA LEU A 30 -1.93 2.00 7.73
C LEU A 30 -3.29 1.51 7.26
N ASP A 31 -3.68 0.30 7.66
CA ASP A 31 -4.89 -0.39 7.25
C ASP A 31 -6.17 0.41 7.51
N VAL A 32 -6.35 0.93 8.73
CA VAL A 32 -7.51 1.79 9.07
C VAL A 32 -7.45 3.10 8.29
N HIS A 33 -6.28 3.72 8.22
CA HIS A 33 -6.10 5.01 7.54
C HIS A 33 -6.41 4.92 6.04
N TYR A 34 -5.94 3.87 5.36
CA TYR A 34 -6.25 3.63 3.96
C TYR A 34 -7.73 3.36 3.74
N TYR A 35 -8.34 2.51 4.58
CA TYR A 35 -9.78 2.25 4.50
C TYR A 35 -10.60 3.54 4.65
N GLU A 36 -10.34 4.33 5.68
CA GLU A 36 -11.05 5.58 5.94
C GLU A 36 -10.85 6.61 4.83
N PHE A 37 -9.62 6.74 4.34
CA PHE A 37 -9.29 7.64 3.24
C PHE A 37 -10.05 7.28 1.96
N ILE A 38 -10.04 6.00 1.56
CA ILE A 38 -10.76 5.55 0.35
C ILE A 38 -12.26 5.70 0.56
N ASN A 39 -12.79 5.35 1.73
CA ASN A 39 -14.20 5.48 2.04
C ASN A 39 -14.67 6.94 2.05
N ALA A 40 -13.82 7.89 2.45
CA ALA A 40 -14.11 9.31 2.37
C ALA A 40 -14.05 9.84 0.92
N LYS A 41 -13.12 9.33 0.10
CA LYS A 41 -12.89 9.80 -1.27
C LYS A 41 -13.90 9.24 -2.27
N GLU A 42 -14.15 7.93 -2.21
CA GLU A 42 -14.98 7.19 -3.16
C GLU A 42 -15.96 6.23 -2.45
N PRO A 43 -16.86 6.75 -1.59
CA PRO A 43 -17.72 5.91 -0.74
C PRO A 43 -18.63 4.96 -1.54
N LYS A 44 -19.15 5.42 -2.68
CA LYS A 44 -20.08 4.65 -3.51
C LYS A 44 -19.35 3.51 -4.22
N THR A 45 -18.25 3.83 -4.88
CA THR A 45 -17.41 2.92 -5.67
C THR A 45 -16.78 1.85 -4.78
N LEU A 46 -16.27 2.25 -3.60
CA LEU A 46 -15.75 1.30 -2.60
C LEU A 46 -16.86 0.35 -2.11
N LYS A 47 -18.04 0.88 -1.76
CA LYS A 47 -19.16 0.04 -1.29
C LYS A 47 -19.62 -0.95 -2.35
N GLU A 48 -19.67 -0.52 -3.62
CA GLU A 48 -20.00 -1.41 -4.74
C GLU A 48 -18.94 -2.50 -4.90
N LEU A 49 -17.65 -2.12 -4.88
CA LEU A 49 -16.54 -3.06 -4.96
C LEU A 49 -16.62 -4.14 -3.88
N LEU A 50 -16.76 -3.72 -2.61
CA LEU A 50 -16.85 -4.64 -1.46
C LEU A 50 -18.10 -5.52 -1.53
N LYS A 51 -19.22 -4.97 -2.03
CA LYS A 51 -20.44 -5.76 -2.25
C LYS A 51 -20.22 -6.84 -3.31
N LYS A 52 -19.62 -6.51 -4.46
CA LYS A 52 -19.33 -7.48 -5.52
C LYS A 52 -18.38 -8.56 -5.02
N TYR A 53 -17.31 -8.17 -4.33
CA TYR A 53 -16.36 -9.09 -3.72
C TYR A 53 -17.01 -10.02 -2.66
N TYR A 54 -17.96 -9.51 -1.88
CA TYR A 54 -18.69 -10.34 -0.90
C TYR A 54 -19.51 -11.45 -1.55
N PHE A 55 -20.17 -11.19 -2.68
CA PHE A 55 -20.98 -12.19 -3.38
C PHE A 55 -20.13 -13.22 -4.12
N VAL A 56 -18.97 -12.82 -4.63
CA VAL A 56 -18.04 -13.71 -5.32
C VAL A 56 -16.63 -13.46 -4.79
N PRO A 57 -16.26 -14.11 -3.66
CA PRO A 57 -14.90 -14.07 -3.16
C PRO A 57 -14.02 -14.81 -4.16
N CYS A 58 -13.24 -14.07 -4.94
CA CYS A 58 -12.38 -14.67 -5.96
C CYS A 58 -11.07 -15.10 -5.28
N SER A 59 -10.98 -16.37 -4.86
CA SER A 59 -9.80 -16.92 -4.16
C SER A 59 -8.56 -17.02 -5.05
N ASP A 60 -8.76 -17.16 -6.35
CA ASP A 60 -7.74 -16.98 -7.38
C ASP A 60 -8.12 -15.73 -8.15
N PHE A 61 -7.53 -14.58 -7.82
CA PHE A 61 -7.86 -13.27 -8.41
C PHE A 61 -7.43 -13.18 -9.88
N SER A 62 -8.07 -14.00 -10.71
CA SER A 62 -8.25 -13.79 -12.13
C SER A 62 -9.12 -12.55 -12.23
N LEU A 63 -8.53 -11.36 -12.14
CA LEU A 63 -9.14 -10.12 -12.58
C LEU A 63 -9.38 -10.22 -14.08
N ASP A 64 -10.35 -11.05 -14.46
CA ASP A 64 -10.95 -10.88 -15.75
C ASP A 64 -11.53 -9.47 -15.73
N LYS A 65 -10.86 -8.58 -16.46
CA LYS A 65 -11.21 -7.17 -16.55
C LYS A 65 -12.68 -7.01 -16.97
N SER A 66 -13.28 -8.04 -17.58
CA SER A 66 -14.69 -8.08 -17.96
C SER A 66 -15.67 -8.13 -16.79
N TYR A 67 -15.28 -8.65 -15.61
CA TYR A 67 -16.19 -8.83 -14.47
C TYR A 67 -16.49 -7.52 -13.73
N PHE A 68 -15.48 -6.66 -13.62
CA PHE A 68 -15.59 -5.35 -12.97
C PHE A 68 -15.80 -4.26 -14.03
N SER A 69 -16.56 -3.21 -13.67
CA SER A 69 -16.62 -2.02 -14.51
C SER A 69 -15.25 -1.37 -14.60
N GLU A 70 -15.04 -0.49 -15.59
CA GLU A 70 -13.78 0.24 -15.73
C GLU A 70 -13.45 1.06 -14.47
N GLU A 71 -14.46 1.67 -13.85
CA GLU A 71 -14.34 2.43 -12.60
C GLU A 71 -13.87 1.54 -11.43
N LEU A 72 -14.48 0.36 -11.26
CA LEU A 72 -14.07 -0.58 -10.20
C LEU A 72 -12.68 -1.15 -10.45
N ASN A 73 -12.34 -1.46 -11.71
CA ASN A 73 -11.00 -1.88 -12.09
C ASN A 73 -9.96 -0.78 -11.80
N PHE A 74 -10.32 0.49 -12.02
CA PHE A 74 -9.46 1.61 -11.71
C PHE A 74 -9.24 1.76 -10.20
N LEU A 75 -10.31 1.67 -9.40
CA LEU A 75 -10.21 1.69 -7.94
C LEU A 75 -9.35 0.54 -7.40
N ILE A 76 -9.52 -0.68 -7.91
CA ILE A 76 -8.68 -1.83 -7.53
C ILE A 76 -7.20 -1.52 -7.77
N LYS A 77 -6.84 -0.95 -8.93
CA LYS A 77 -5.46 -0.55 -9.23
C LYS A 77 -4.96 0.54 -8.30
N GLN A 78 -5.79 1.54 -7.99
CA GLN A 78 -5.42 2.58 -7.02
C GLN A 78 -5.15 1.99 -5.64
N ILE A 79 -5.97 1.04 -5.17
CA ILE A 79 -5.77 0.36 -3.88
C ILE A 79 -4.46 -0.44 -3.89
N ILE A 80 -4.19 -1.22 -4.94
CA ILE A 80 -2.92 -1.96 -5.08
C ILE A 80 -1.74 -0.98 -5.03
N LEU A 81 -1.77 0.07 -5.83
CA LEU A 81 -0.68 1.05 -5.89
C LEU A 81 -0.51 1.80 -4.56
N LEU A 82 -1.59 2.10 -3.86
CA LEU A 82 -1.56 2.71 -2.53
C LEU A 82 -0.87 1.80 -1.53
N TRP A 83 -1.22 0.51 -1.49
CA TRP A 83 -0.57 -0.47 -0.63
C TRP A 83 0.93 -0.62 -0.92
N TYR A 84 1.30 -0.72 -2.20
CA TYR A 84 2.69 -0.93 -2.57
C TYR A 84 3.55 0.32 -2.39
N THR A 85 3.04 1.50 -2.71
CA THR A 85 3.86 2.71 -2.87
C THR A 85 3.55 3.83 -1.88
N GLY A 86 2.44 3.73 -1.15
CA GLY A 86 1.95 4.82 -0.29
C GLY A 86 1.38 6.02 -1.03
N ARG A 87 1.13 5.87 -2.34
CA ARG A 87 0.67 6.94 -3.22
C ARG A 87 -0.79 6.74 -3.60
N TRP A 88 -1.55 7.83 -3.54
CA TRP A 88 -2.87 7.88 -4.14
C TRP A 88 -2.79 8.42 -5.56
N TYR A 89 -3.22 7.62 -6.53
CA TYR A 89 -3.26 7.98 -7.94
C TYR A 89 -4.60 8.65 -8.26
N ILE A 90 -4.58 9.88 -8.77
CA ILE A 90 -5.79 10.57 -9.24
C ILE A 90 -6.17 10.05 -10.63
N ASN A 91 -5.15 9.76 -11.45
CA ASN A 91 -5.25 9.15 -12.77
C ASN A 91 -3.95 8.38 -13.06
N SER A 92 -3.72 7.97 -14.31
CA SER A 92 -2.53 7.19 -14.70
C SER A 92 -1.18 7.91 -14.51
N VAL A 93 -1.17 9.24 -14.44
CA VAL A 93 0.06 10.06 -14.41
C VAL A 93 0.20 10.89 -13.14
N ASN A 94 -0.91 11.33 -12.55
CA ASN A 94 -0.93 12.22 -11.39
C ASN A 94 -1.17 11.43 -10.11
N TYR A 95 -0.29 11.63 -9.13
CA TYR A 95 -0.39 11.01 -7.81
C TYR A 95 0.21 11.92 -6.73
N TYR A 96 -0.13 11.62 -5.48
CA TYR A 96 0.51 12.23 -4.30
C TYR A 96 0.70 11.18 -3.20
N TYR A 97 1.66 11.39 -2.32
CA TYR A 97 1.83 10.55 -1.13
C TYR A 97 0.76 10.88 -0.10
N LEU A 98 0.16 9.85 0.50
CA LEU A 98 -0.85 10.07 1.54
C LEU A 98 -0.22 10.58 2.84
N SER A 99 0.98 10.09 3.17
CA SER A 99 1.81 10.56 4.28
C SER A 99 3.26 10.09 4.11
N SER A 100 4.19 10.62 4.92
CA SER A 100 5.56 10.08 4.99
C SER A 100 5.54 8.61 5.41
N GLU A 101 4.69 8.24 6.38
CA GLU A 101 4.57 6.86 6.86
C GLU A 101 4.07 5.91 5.76
N SER A 102 3.17 6.39 4.90
CA SER A 102 2.66 5.61 3.76
C SER A 102 3.77 5.18 2.80
N TYR A 103 4.78 6.03 2.61
CA TYR A 103 5.96 5.67 1.82
C TYR A 103 6.86 4.66 2.55
N LYS A 104 7.08 4.84 3.86
CA LYS A 104 7.98 3.99 4.66
C LYS A 104 7.45 2.56 4.80
N GLN A 105 6.15 2.42 5.02
CA GLN A 105 5.47 1.15 5.24
C GLN A 105 4.90 0.54 3.94
N GLY A 106 5.24 1.09 2.78
CA GLY A 106 4.79 0.56 1.49
C GLY A 106 5.23 -0.89 1.30
N LEU A 107 4.30 -1.74 0.83
CA LEU A 107 4.56 -3.18 0.66
C LEU A 107 5.67 -3.48 -0.35
N ILE A 108 6.02 -2.53 -1.23
CA ILE A 108 7.12 -2.68 -2.18
C ILE A 108 8.44 -3.02 -1.49
N TRP A 109 8.72 -2.44 -0.31
CA TRP A 109 9.95 -2.69 0.43
C TRP A 109 10.05 -4.14 0.86
N LYS A 110 8.95 -4.67 1.39
CA LYS A 110 8.85 -6.08 1.75
C LYS A 110 8.93 -6.99 0.53
N ALA A 111 8.24 -6.63 -0.56
CA ALA A 111 8.23 -7.42 -1.81
C ALA A 111 9.62 -7.59 -2.43
N ILE A 112 10.47 -6.57 -2.33
CA ILE A 112 11.84 -6.58 -2.88
C ILE A 112 12.90 -6.92 -1.82
N ASN A 113 12.50 -7.28 -0.60
CA ASN A 113 13.38 -7.55 0.54
C ASN A 113 14.38 -6.40 0.81
N ALA A 114 13.89 -5.16 0.86
CA ALA A 114 14.66 -3.95 1.13
C ALA A 114 14.03 -3.08 2.22
N HIS A 115 14.72 -1.99 2.57
CA HIS A 115 14.22 -0.96 3.48
C HIS A 115 13.97 0.35 2.73
N PRO A 116 13.04 1.20 3.21
CA PRO A 116 12.74 2.48 2.56
C PRO A 116 13.96 3.41 2.56
N PHE A 117 14.35 3.86 1.37
CA PHE A 117 15.44 4.81 1.20
C PHE A 117 15.02 6.21 1.68
N GLY A 118 15.91 6.92 2.38
CA GLY A 118 15.64 8.27 2.88
C GLY A 118 14.61 8.38 4.02
N ALA A 119 14.10 7.24 4.53
CA ALA A 119 13.14 7.20 5.62
C ALA A 119 13.76 7.33 7.02
N ASN A 120 15.01 6.90 7.15
CA ASN A 120 15.86 7.20 8.29
C ASN A 120 16.63 8.47 7.94
N PRO A 121 16.52 9.56 8.72
CA PRO A 121 17.51 10.62 8.62
C PRO A 121 18.85 9.99 9.02
N THR A 122 19.69 9.68 8.04
CA THR A 122 21.13 9.73 8.28
C THR A 122 21.36 11.14 8.81
N GLY A 123 21.66 11.25 10.11
CA GLY A 123 21.76 12.53 10.79
C GLY A 123 22.55 13.52 9.94
N TYR A 124 22.08 14.77 9.90
CA TYR A 124 22.82 15.89 9.32
C TYR A 124 24.29 15.78 9.78
N GLY A 125 25.23 15.56 8.85
CA GLY A 125 26.64 15.29 9.19
C GLY A 125 27.17 13.87 8.88
N SER A 126 26.36 12.95 8.35
CA SER A 126 26.84 11.61 7.93
C SER A 126 27.90 11.67 6.81
N TRP A 127 27.90 12.75 6.04
CA TRP A 127 28.89 13.06 4.99
C TRP A 127 30.08 13.90 5.50
N GLY A 128 30.04 14.36 6.76
CA GLY A 128 31.08 15.17 7.38
C GLY A 128 32.15 14.35 8.11
N LYS A 129 31.94 13.04 8.28
CA LYS A 129 32.97 12.16 8.83
C LYS A 129 33.94 11.77 7.73
N SER A 130 34.87 12.68 7.44
CA SER A 130 36.08 12.33 6.70
C SER A 130 36.78 11.19 7.43
N ILE A 131 36.97 10.06 6.75
CA ILE A 131 37.98 9.07 7.12
C ILE A 131 39.33 9.77 6.99
N TYR A 132 39.96 10.15 8.10
CA TYR A 132 41.35 10.58 8.06
C TYR A 132 42.20 9.38 7.65
N LEU A 133 42.90 9.51 6.52
CA LEU A 133 43.91 8.58 6.04
C LEU A 133 45.20 8.73 6.87
N GLU A 134 45.13 8.51 8.18
CA GLU A 134 46.32 8.48 9.05
C GLU A 134 46.74 7.05 9.46
N ASP A 135 45.99 6.01 9.09
CA ASP A 135 46.31 4.63 9.49
C ASP A 135 47.01 3.80 8.39
N ILE A 136 47.56 4.42 7.34
CA ILE A 136 48.37 3.73 6.32
C ILE A 136 49.81 4.24 6.35
N ASN A 137 50.47 4.12 7.50
CA ASN A 137 51.93 4.05 7.61
C ASN A 137 52.29 3.52 9.00
N ASP A 138 52.13 2.22 9.21
CA ASP A 138 52.96 1.48 10.18
C ASP A 138 52.94 -0.01 9.85
N LYS A 139 53.92 -0.43 9.03
CA LYS A 139 54.70 -1.68 9.14
C LYS A 139 55.79 -1.76 8.08
#